data_AF-A0A222FMV1-F1
#
_entry.id   AF-A0A222FMV1-F1
#
_cell.length_a   1.000
_cell.length_b   1.000
_cell.length_c   1.000
_cell.angle_alpha   90.00
_cell.angle_beta   90.00
_cell.angle_gamma   90.00
#
_symmetry.space_group_name_H-M   'P 1'
#
loop_
_entity.id
_entity.type
_entity.pdbx_description
1 polymer ?
#
loop_
_entity_poly.entity_id
_entity_poly.type
_entity_poly.pdbx_seq_one_letter_code
_entity_poly.pdbx_strand_id
1 'polypeptide(L)' 'MRAYRVRHLLVFAHKGADAKMLAAPELRPMAEWQQDVSAWVALRADREPQHDDQLDANKSEPYIDTRLSATASTN' A
#
# COMPACT_ATOMS: atom_id res chain seq x y z
N MET A 1 9.79 -10.19 -1.45
CA MET A 1 9.02 -8.98 -1.82
C MET A 1 9.78 -7.76 -1.36
N ARG A 2 9.26 -6.55 -1.61
CA ARG A 2 9.89 -5.26 -1.31
C ARG A 2 8.85 -4.31 -0.72
N ALA A 3 9.25 -3.45 0.21
CA ALA A 3 8.38 -2.44 0.79
C ALA A 3 8.16 -1.23 -0.14
N TYR A 4 6.89 -0.90 -0.37
CA TYR A 4 6.46 0.27 -1.13
C TYR A 4 5.47 1.07 -0.31
N ARG A 5 5.61 2.39 -0.31
CA ARG A 5 4.64 3.31 0.26
C ARG A 5 3.68 3.78 -0.79
N VAL A 6 2.39 3.65 -0.50
CA VAL A 6 1.31 4.21 -1.31
C VAL A 6 0.50 5.13 -0.42
N ARG A 7 0.76 6.45 -0.50
CA ARG A 7 0.25 7.47 0.43
C ARG A 7 0.59 7.14 1.89
N HIS A 8 -0.40 6.70 2.67
CA HIS A 8 -0.26 6.35 4.09
C HIS A 8 -0.19 4.84 4.33
N LEU A 9 -0.26 4.01 3.28
CA LEU A 9 -0.18 2.56 3.38
C LEU A 9 1.24 2.09 3.06
N LEU A 10 1.73 1.13 3.86
CA LEU A 10 2.93 0.36 3.54
C LEU A 10 2.49 -0.97 2.92
N VAL A 11 3.00 -1.27 1.73
CA VAL A 11 2.65 -2.45 0.95
C VAL A 11 3.89 -3.23 0.62
N PHE A 12 3.91 -4.51 0.95
CA PHE A 12 4.97 -5.42 0.52
C PHE A 12 4.55 -6.08 -0.78
N ALA A 13 5.30 -5.85 -1.85
CA ALA A 13 4.97 -6.39 -3.18
C ALA A 13 6.24 -6.67 -4.01
N HIS A 14 6.10 -7.32 -5.17
CA HIS A 14 7.25 -7.58 -6.05
C HIS A 14 7.68 -6.35 -6.85
N LYS A 15 6.73 -5.46 -7.19
CA LYS A 15 6.93 -4.21 -7.91
C LYS A 15 5.91 -3.15 -7.47
N GLY A 16 6.21 -1.88 -7.71
CA GLY A 16 5.35 -0.77 -7.31
C GLY A 16 3.94 -0.80 -7.94
N ALA A 17 3.80 -1.35 -9.14
CA ALA A 17 2.48 -1.52 -9.77
C ALA A 17 1.56 -2.42 -8.96
N ASP A 18 2.07 -3.53 -8.42
CA ASP A 18 1.31 -4.46 -7.60
C ASP A 18 0.94 -3.81 -6.26
N ALA A 19 1.87 -3.08 -5.66
CA ALA A 19 1.62 -2.31 -4.45
C ALA A 19 0.49 -1.29 -4.63
N LYS A 20 0.49 -0.57 -5.77
CA LYS A 20 -0.55 0.40 -6.11
C LYS A 20 -1.92 -0.27 -6.32
N MET A 21 -1.98 -1.38 -7.05
CA MET A 21 -3.23 -2.10 -7.29
C MET A 21 -3.84 -2.61 -5.99
N LEU A 22 -3.00 -3.11 -5.08
CA LEU A 22 -3.45 -3.67 -3.81
C LEU A 22 -3.85 -2.57 -2.81
N ALA A 23 -3.16 -1.42 -2.82
CA ALA A 23 -3.52 -0.26 -1.98
C ALA A 23 -4.73 0.54 -2.49
N ALA A 24 -5.02 0.55 -3.79
CA ALA A 24 -6.05 1.41 -4.35
C ALA A 24 -7.44 1.21 -3.69
N PRO A 25 -7.95 -0.02 -3.51
CA PRO A 25 -9.23 -0.25 -2.83
C PRO A 25 -9.27 0.21 -1.36
N GLU A 26 -8.14 0.13 -0.65
CA GLU A 26 -8.04 0.57 0.76
C GLU A 26 -7.97 2.10 0.89
N LEU A 27 -7.42 2.78 -0.12
CA LEU A 27 -7.32 4.24 -0.12
C LEU A 27 -8.63 4.94 -0.47
N ARG A 28 -9.45 4.31 -1.33
CA ARG A 28 -10.82 4.74 -1.63
C ARG A 28 -11.67 3.57 -2.15
N PRO A 29 -12.99 3.56 -1.88
CA PRO A 29 -13.91 2.61 -2.50
C PRO A 29 -13.87 2.71 -4.04
N MET A 30 -14.03 1.57 -4.72
CA MET A 30 -13.95 1.46 -6.18
C MET A 30 -14.89 2.42 -6.95
N ALA A 31 -16.05 2.76 -6.37
CA ALA A 31 -17.01 3.69 -6.95
C ALA A 31 -16.46 5.13 -7.09
N GLU A 32 -15.57 5.55 -6.20
CA GLU A 32 -14.95 6.88 -6.25
C GLU A 32 -13.78 6.93 -7.23
N TRP A 33 -13.05 5.82 -7.40
CA TRP A 33 -11.95 5.75 -8.38
C TRP A 33 -12.43 5.90 -9.83
N GLN A 34 -13.63 5.41 -10.14
CA GLN A 34 -14.22 5.57 -11.48
C GLN A 34 -14.51 7.04 -11.82
N GLN A 35 -14.77 7.88 -10.80
CA GLN A 35 -15.09 9.29 -10.99
C GLN A 35 -13.83 10.17 -11.06
N ASP A 36 -12.70 9.71 -10.52
CA ASP A 36 -11.44 10.45 -10.50
C ASP A 36 -10.24 9.58 -10.92
N VAL A 37 -10.20 9.28 -12.22
CA VAL A 37 -9.08 8.58 -12.88
C VAL A 37 -7.76 9.35 -12.71
N SER A 38 -7.82 10.68 -12.59
CA SER A 38 -6.63 11.52 -12.44
C SER A 38 -5.93 11.27 -11.10
N ALA A 39 -6.70 11.16 -10.01
CA ALA A 39 -6.18 10.76 -8.72
C ALA A 39 -5.60 9.34 -8.75
N TRP A 40 -6.19 8.43 -9.53
CA TRP A 40 -5.67 7.07 -9.64
C TRP A 40 -4.34 7.05 -10.36
N VAL A 41 -4.21 7.76 -11.49
CA VAL A 41 -2.93 7.88 -12.21
C VAL A 41 -1.88 8.54 -11.32
N ALA A 42 -2.25 9.56 -10.55
CA ALA A 42 -1.38 10.28 -9.64
C ALA A 42 -0.87 9.45 -8.45
N LEU A 43 -1.54 8.33 -8.08
CA LEU A 43 -1.02 7.41 -7.07
C LEU A 43 0.35 6.87 -7.49
N ARG A 44 1.34 7.12 -6.65
CA ARG A 44 2.68 6.58 -6.77
C ARG A 44 2.92 5.54 -5.68
N ALA A 45 3.67 4.50 -6.04
CA ALA A 45 4.19 3.52 -5.11
C ALA A 45 5.69 3.80 -4.97
N ASP A 46 6.05 4.51 -3.91
CA ASP A 46 7.42 4.93 -3.65
C ASP A 46 8.16 3.79 -2.96
N ARG A 47 9.40 3.51 -3.38
CA ARG A 47 10.19 2.44 -2.81
C ARG A 47 10.74 2.86 -1.45
N GLU A 48 10.44 2.11 -0.39
CA GLU A 48 10.92 2.38 0.96
C GLU A 48 11.84 1.23 1.45
N PRO A 49 13.11 1.17 1.01
CA PRO A 49 13.99 0.06 1.35
C PRO A 49 14.24 -0.09 2.87
N GLN A 50 14.12 0.98 3.64
CA GLN A 50 14.26 0.96 5.10
C GLN A 50 13.19 0.12 5.82
N HIS A 51 12.12 -0.26 5.13
CA HIS A 51 11.06 -1.12 5.68
C HIS A 51 11.13 -2.57 5.19
N ASP A 52 12.14 -2.93 4.38
CA ASP A 52 12.26 -4.31 3.87
C ASP A 52 12.43 -5.34 4.99
N ASP A 53 13.10 -4.98 6.08
CA ASP A 53 13.30 -5.87 7.24
C ASP A 53 12.00 -6.17 8.00
N GLN A 54 10.92 -5.42 7.72
CA GLN A 54 9.59 -5.65 8.31
C GLN A 54 8.75 -6.65 7.50
N LEU A 55 9.31 -7.16 6.39
CA LEU A 55 8.70 -8.18 5.56
C LEU A 55 8.44 -9.44 6.38
N ASP A 56 7.18 -9.88 6.40
CA ASP A 56 6.76 -11.12 7.03
C ASP A 56 7.22 -12.31 6.18
N ALA A 57 8.16 -13.09 6.73
CA ALA A 57 8.71 -14.27 6.05
C ALA A 57 7.68 -15.36 5.78
N ASN A 58 6.54 -15.36 6.48
CA ASN A 58 5.45 -16.32 6.26
C ASN A 58 4.52 -15.91 5.12
N LYS A 59 4.67 -14.70 4.58
CA LYS A 59 3.85 -14.19 3.47
C LYS A 59 4.60 -14.29 2.16
N SER A 60 4.08 -15.12 1.26
CA SER A 60 4.58 -15.27 -0.11
C SER A 60 3.89 -14.35 -1.11
N GLU A 61 2.72 -13.81 -0.77
CA GLU A 61 1.90 -12.96 -1.65
C GLU A 61 1.92 -11.49 -1.19
N PRO A 62 1.74 -10.53 -2.12
CA PRO A 62 1.68 -9.10 -1.79
C PRO A 62 0.60 -8.76 -0.75
N TYR A 63 0.93 -7.90 0.20
CA TYR A 63 0.03 -7.55 1.30
C TYR A 63 0.25 -6.12 1.82
N ILE A 64 -0.78 -5.54 2.42
CA ILE A 64 -0.69 -4.28 3.17
C ILE A 64 -0.31 -4.58 4.61
N ASP A 65 0.69 -3.86 5.11
CA ASP A 65 1.03 -3.91 6.53
C ASP A 65 0.10 -2.99 7.32
N THR A 66 -0.87 -3.62 7.99
CA THR A 66 -1.85 -2.93 8.84
C THR A 66 -1.28 -2.54 10.20
N ARG A 67 -0.06 -3.00 10.55
CA ARG A 67 0.57 -2.69 11.85
C ARG A 67 0.98 -1.22 11.96
N LEU A 68 1.18 -0.53 10.83
CA LEU A 68 1.43 0.93 10.80
C LEU A 68 0.15 1.76 10.81
N SER A 69 -1.03 1.15 10.61
CA SER A 69 -2.33 1.85 10.63
C SER A 69 -2.92 1.99 12.04
N ALA A 70 -2.35 1.31 13.05
CA ALA A 70 -2.95 1.18 14.38
C ALA A 70 -2.60 2.29 15.39
N THR A 71 -1.82 3.32 15.01
CA THR A 71 -1.46 4.41 15.94
C THR A 71 -2.47 5.56 16.02
N ALA A 72 -3.69 5.41 15.46
CA ALA A 72 -4.73 6.45 15.46
C ALA A 72 -6.03 6.06 16.18
N SER A 73 -5.98 5.18 17.19
CA SER A 73 -7.13 4.96 18.09
C SER A 73 -6.64 4.54 19.49
N THR A 74 -6.25 5.53 20.28
CA THR A 74 -6.30 5.43 21.74
C THR A 74 -7.31 6.46 22.20
N ASN A 75 -8.45 5.95 22.66
CA ASN A 75 -9.50 6.66 23.38
C ASN A 75 -9.05 6.95 24.82
#